data_AF-A0AAV8V5K9-F1
#
_entry.id   AF-A0AAV8V5K9-F1
#
_cell.length_a   1.000
_cell.length_b   1.000
_cell.length_c   1.000
_cell.angle_alpha   90.00
_cell.angle_beta   90.00
_cell.angle_gamma   90.00
#
_symmetry.space_group_name_H-M   'P 1'
#
loop_
_entity.id
_entity.type
_entity.pdbx_description
1 polymer ?
#
loop_
_entity_poly.entity_id
_entity_poly.type
_entity_poly.pdbx_seq_one_letter_code
_entity_poly.pdbx_strand_id
1 'polypeptide(L)'
;MKQELVLIRNSDDLDAVTATDETGKPKINIEKLYWRVPHVSVAIAQQLQLTKILDKNVEILLPFRSWELVEYSSMPETTRHTWPVKTTTKLETPRHIVVAFQTDKKSKVTSNMSTFDNCNLTNIRIFLNSERYPYNDLFLDFNNEKYATLYEMFSNFRASYYESGNEPIFNPTEFKDISPVAHIDCSRQKETVQQGSVVLRIELETAKNTPKDTTAYCLILYDRVFRYSPLTKIVRQV
;
A
#
# COMPACT_ATOMS: atom_id res chain seq x y z
N MET A 1 24.11 9.07 -11.74
CA MET A 1 23.10 7.99 -11.70
C MET A 1 21.90 8.50 -12.46
N LYS A 2 21.42 7.79 -13.49
CA LYS A 2 20.25 8.22 -14.25
C LYS A 2 19.03 8.06 -13.33
N GLN A 3 18.33 9.16 -13.06
CA GLN A 3 17.04 9.09 -12.40
C GLN A 3 15.98 8.88 -13.48
N GLU A 4 15.03 7.99 -13.23
CA GLU A 4 13.96 7.66 -14.18
C GLU A 4 12.62 7.71 -13.45
N LEU A 5 11.63 8.27 -14.14
CA LEU A 5 10.24 8.29 -13.70
C LEU A 5 9.45 7.47 -14.72
N VAL A 6 8.91 6.35 -14.28
CA VAL A 6 8.13 5.43 -15.13
C VAL A 6 6.65 5.64 -14.82
N LEU A 7 5.88 5.97 -15.86
CA LEU A 7 4.41 6.01 -15.78
C LEU A 7 3.86 4.74 -16.42
N ILE A 8 3.12 3.95 -15.64
CA ILE A 8 2.46 2.74 -16.11
C ILE A 8 0.97 3.08 -16.29
N ARG A 9 0.45 2.89 -17.50
CA ARG A 9 -0.95 3.14 -17.87
C ARG A 9 -1.43 2.06 -18.83
N ASN A 10 -2.71 1.71 -18.75
CA ASN A 10 -3.32 0.88 -19.78
C ASN A 10 -3.45 1.66 -21.10
N SER A 11 -3.64 0.95 -22.20
CA SER A 11 -3.70 1.55 -23.54
C SER A 11 -5.00 2.31 -23.85
N ASP A 12 -6.07 2.04 -23.10
CA ASP A 12 -7.43 2.49 -23.37
C ASP A 12 -7.91 3.64 -22.47
N ASP A 13 -7.09 4.08 -21.50
CA ASP A 13 -7.34 5.16 -20.54
C ASP A 13 -8.69 5.09 -19.78
N LEU A 14 -9.40 3.96 -19.84
CA LEU A 14 -10.77 3.82 -19.30
C LEU A 14 -10.79 3.90 -17.77
N ASP A 15 -9.73 3.40 -17.13
CA ASP A 15 -9.56 3.40 -15.67
C ASP A 15 -9.05 4.75 -15.12
N ALA A 16 -8.67 5.67 -16.00
CA ALA A 16 -8.03 6.93 -15.63
C ALA A 16 -9.00 8.11 -15.50
N VAL A 17 -10.26 7.94 -15.94
CA VAL A 17 -11.30 8.97 -15.87
C VAL A 17 -12.66 8.36 -15.56
N THR A 18 -13.59 9.21 -15.13
CA THR A 18 -14.99 8.84 -14.95
C THR A 18 -15.87 9.76 -15.79
N ALA A 19 -16.81 9.20 -16.56
CA ALA A 19 -17.79 9.93 -17.36
C ALA A 19 -19.20 9.39 -17.12
N THR A 20 -20.23 10.21 -17.38
CA THR A 20 -21.63 9.80 -17.22
C THR A 20 -22.13 8.89 -18.34
N ASP A 21 -21.55 9.00 -19.54
CA ASP A 21 -21.96 8.26 -20.73
C ASP A 21 -20.86 7.31 -21.23
N GLU A 22 -21.22 6.10 -21.64
CA GLU A 22 -20.27 5.08 -22.16
C GLU A 22 -19.86 5.31 -23.62
N THR A 23 -20.51 6.25 -24.32
CA THR A 23 -20.38 6.38 -25.78
C THR A 23 -19.07 7.02 -26.23
N GLY A 24 -18.47 7.85 -25.37
CA GLY A 24 -17.16 8.46 -25.62
C GLY A 24 -16.06 7.63 -24.98
N LYS A 25 -15.09 7.15 -25.76
CA LYS A 25 -13.83 6.62 -25.22
C LYS A 25 -12.91 7.80 -24.92
N PRO A 26 -12.73 8.18 -23.65
CA PRO A 26 -11.86 9.28 -23.30
C PRO A 26 -10.40 8.89 -23.60
N LYS A 27 -9.59 9.86 -24.00
CA LYS A 27 -8.15 9.66 -24.23
C LYS A 27 -7.37 10.76 -23.55
N ILE A 28 -6.41 10.36 -22.71
CA ILE A 28 -5.55 11.29 -21.99
C ILE A 28 -4.24 11.44 -22.75
N ASN A 29 -4.03 12.62 -23.33
CA ASN A 29 -2.77 13.02 -23.93
C ASN A 29 -1.94 13.80 -22.90
N ILE A 30 -0.83 13.21 -22.45
CA ILE A 30 0.13 13.86 -21.56
C ILE A 30 1.20 14.51 -22.43
N GLU A 31 1.16 15.84 -22.57
CA GLU A 31 2.12 16.57 -23.41
C GLU A 31 3.48 16.74 -22.71
N LYS A 32 3.47 17.07 -21.42
CA LYS A 32 4.67 17.34 -20.62
C LYS A 32 4.48 16.86 -19.20
N LEU A 33 5.54 16.27 -18.65
CA LEU A 33 5.62 15.87 -17.25
C LEU A 33 6.80 16.60 -16.61
N TYR A 34 6.52 17.36 -15.56
CA TYR A 34 7.54 18.10 -14.81
C TYR A 34 7.75 17.46 -13.44
N TRP A 35 8.97 17.01 -13.16
CA TRP A 35 9.33 16.50 -11.83
C TRP A 35 9.95 17.61 -10.99
N ARG A 36 9.24 18.07 -9.96
CA ARG A 36 9.72 19.09 -9.01
C ARG A 36 10.43 18.40 -7.85
N VAL A 37 11.75 18.35 -7.89
CA VAL A 37 12.57 17.82 -6.80
C VAL A 37 13.09 18.99 -5.96
N PRO A 38 12.77 19.08 -4.66
CA PRO A 38 13.29 20.13 -3.81
C PRO A 38 14.81 20.00 -3.67
N HIS A 39 15.52 21.10 -3.87
CA HIS A 39 16.96 21.15 -3.64
C HIS A 39 17.23 21.68 -2.24
N VAL A 40 17.75 20.81 -1.37
CA VAL A 40 18.10 21.19 0.02
C VAL A 40 19.57 21.57 0.06
N SER A 41 19.84 22.83 0.40
CA SER A 41 21.20 23.32 0.70
C SER A 41 21.36 23.54 2.19
N VAL A 42 22.52 23.15 2.73
CA VAL A 42 22.84 23.36 4.14
C VAL A 42 23.58 24.68 4.35
N ALA A 43 23.49 25.25 5.55
CA ALA A 43 24.30 26.39 5.94
C ALA A 43 25.79 26.00 6.10
N ILE A 44 26.69 26.99 6.06
CA ILE A 44 28.15 26.80 6.03
C ILE A 44 28.66 25.94 7.20
N ALA A 45 28.09 26.12 8.41
CA ALA A 45 28.48 25.34 9.57
C ALA A 45 28.19 23.83 9.41
N GLN A 46 27.01 23.50 8.89
CA GLN A 46 26.60 22.12 8.60
C GLN A 46 27.35 21.56 7.38
N GLN A 47 27.68 22.40 6.40
CA GLN A 47 28.51 22.01 5.26
C GLN A 47 29.88 21.52 5.72
N LEU A 48 30.54 22.26 6.62
CA LEU A 48 31.83 21.85 7.22
C LEU A 48 31.74 20.50 7.94
N GLN A 49 30.64 20.24 8.65
CA GLN A 49 30.41 18.96 9.31
C GLN A 49 30.21 17.82 8.31
N LEU A 50 29.39 18.04 7.27
CA LEU A 50 29.18 17.07 6.21
C LEU A 50 30.48 16.77 5.46
N THR A 51 31.29 17.78 5.13
CA THR A 51 32.61 17.56 4.49
C THR A 51 33.50 16.65 5.32
N LYS A 52 33.53 16.79 6.65
CA LYS A 52 34.27 15.86 7.52
C LYS A 52 33.77 14.42 7.45
N ILE A 53 32.45 14.21 7.29
CA ILE A 53 31.85 12.88 7.11
C ILE A 53 32.25 12.32 5.74
N LEU A 54 32.25 13.16 4.70
CA LEU A 54 32.67 12.80 3.34
C LEU A 54 34.16 12.41 3.31
N ASP A 55 35.04 13.20 3.92
CA ASP A 55 36.49 12.98 3.95
C ASP A 55 36.87 11.69 4.67
N LYS A 56 36.16 11.38 5.77
CA LYS A 56 36.33 10.12 6.51
C LYS A 56 35.70 8.92 5.81
N ASN A 57 34.97 9.13 4.70
CA ASN A 57 34.20 8.11 3.99
C ASN A 57 33.31 7.28 4.93
N VAL A 58 32.67 7.94 5.89
CA VAL A 58 31.75 7.25 6.81
C VAL A 58 30.51 6.85 6.00
N GLU A 59 30.16 5.56 6.05
CA GLU A 59 28.94 5.08 5.39
C GLU A 59 27.71 5.72 6.03
N ILE A 60 26.83 6.27 5.18
CA ILE A 60 25.59 6.88 5.61
C ILE A 60 24.48 5.85 5.42
N LEU A 61 23.78 5.53 6.52
CA LEU A 61 22.55 4.73 6.47
C LEU A 61 21.39 5.61 6.05
N LEU A 62 20.69 5.20 5.00
CA LEU A 62 19.56 5.89 4.41
C LEU A 62 18.32 5.01 4.53
N PRO A 63 17.43 5.28 5.49
CA PRO A 63 16.15 4.59 5.56
C PRO A 63 15.24 5.07 4.41
N PHE A 64 14.61 4.12 3.74
CA PHE A 64 13.65 4.33 2.67
C PHE A 64 12.42 3.46 2.88
N ARG A 65 11.28 3.89 2.37
CA ARG A 65 10.10 3.06 2.24
C ARG A 65 9.96 2.63 0.80
N SER A 66 9.60 1.37 0.60
CA SER A 66 9.20 0.86 -0.71
C SER A 66 7.82 0.25 -0.62
N TRP A 67 7.16 0.16 -1.76
CA TRP A 67 5.84 -0.41 -1.84
C TRP A 67 5.74 -1.37 -3.02
N GLU A 68 4.86 -2.35 -2.89
CA GLU A 68 4.49 -3.28 -3.94
C GLU A 68 2.97 -3.42 -3.96
N LEU A 69 2.37 -3.38 -5.14
CA LEU A 69 0.95 -3.62 -5.33
C LEU A 69 0.76 -4.96 -6.03
N VAL A 70 0.01 -5.86 -5.40
CA VAL A 70 -0.36 -7.16 -5.97
C VAL A 70 -1.87 -7.18 -6.20
N GLU A 71 -2.28 -7.64 -7.37
CA GLU A 71 -3.68 -7.76 -7.77
C GLU A 71 -4.13 -9.22 -7.77
N TYR A 72 -5.31 -9.48 -7.21
CA TYR A 72 -6.08 -10.71 -7.43
C TYR A 72 -7.25 -10.38 -8.35
N SER A 73 -7.01 -10.54 -9.65
CA SER A 73 -7.84 -9.99 -10.73
C SER A 73 -9.29 -10.46 -10.72
N SER A 74 -9.55 -11.73 -10.39
CA SER A 74 -10.90 -12.29 -10.32
C SER A 74 -11.01 -13.20 -9.11
N MET A 75 -11.67 -12.69 -8.07
CA MET A 75 -11.99 -13.49 -6.89
C MET A 75 -13.11 -14.49 -7.21
N PRO A 76 -12.98 -15.77 -6.80
CA PRO A 76 -14.07 -16.74 -6.90
C PRO A 76 -15.31 -16.26 -6.13
N GLU A 77 -16.53 -16.57 -6.58
CA GLU A 77 -17.78 -16.19 -5.90
C GLU A 77 -18.07 -17.08 -4.67
N THR A 78 -17.20 -17.02 -3.66
CA THR A 78 -17.32 -17.78 -2.40
C THR A 78 -17.35 -16.85 -1.19
N THR A 79 -17.66 -17.38 0.00
CA THR A 79 -17.65 -16.61 1.26
C THR A 79 -16.30 -16.61 1.96
N ARG A 80 -15.39 -17.48 1.54
CA ARG A 80 -14.05 -17.64 2.13
C ARG A 80 -13.02 -17.64 1.03
N HIS A 81 -11.94 -16.89 1.24
CA HIS A 81 -10.82 -16.83 0.31
C HIS A 81 -9.51 -16.99 1.05
N THR A 82 -8.61 -17.76 0.47
CA THR A 82 -7.22 -17.85 0.88
C THR A 82 -6.36 -17.42 -0.29
N TRP A 83 -5.65 -16.30 -0.12
CA TRP A 83 -4.82 -15.70 -1.15
C TRP A 83 -3.35 -15.73 -0.74
N PRO A 84 -2.52 -16.63 -1.32
CA PRO A 84 -1.08 -16.56 -1.16
C PRO A 84 -0.54 -15.41 -2.03
N VAL A 85 -0.01 -14.37 -1.39
CA VAL A 85 0.54 -13.20 -2.06
C VAL A 85 2.02 -13.44 -2.32
N LYS A 86 2.41 -13.42 -3.59
CA LYS A 86 3.82 -13.50 -3.98
C LYS A 86 4.43 -12.12 -3.87
N THR A 87 5.37 -11.94 -2.95
CA THR A 87 6.14 -10.70 -2.82
C THR A 87 7.36 -10.75 -3.73
N THR A 88 7.74 -9.60 -4.29
CA THR A 88 8.96 -9.46 -5.10
C THR A 88 10.23 -9.59 -4.24
N THR A 89 10.17 -9.12 -2.99
CA THR A 89 11.30 -9.18 -2.06
C THR A 89 11.16 -10.32 -1.07
N LYS A 90 12.22 -11.13 -0.96
CA LYS A 90 12.36 -12.16 0.09
C LYS A 90 13.16 -11.69 1.30
N LEU A 91 13.82 -10.54 1.20
CA LEU A 91 14.69 -9.99 2.26
C LEU A 91 13.93 -9.07 3.22
N GLU A 92 12.93 -8.35 2.72
CA GLU A 92 12.21 -7.35 3.50
C GLU A 92 10.94 -7.94 4.09
N THR A 93 10.65 -7.55 5.32
CA THR A 93 9.39 -7.92 5.97
C THR A 93 8.32 -6.87 5.73
N PRO A 94 7.11 -7.26 5.29
CA PRO A 94 5.97 -6.35 5.14
C PRO A 94 5.64 -5.64 6.46
N ARG A 95 5.76 -4.31 6.57
CA ARG A 95 5.39 -3.58 7.81
C ARG A 95 3.93 -3.18 7.85
N HIS A 96 3.40 -2.70 6.74
CA HIS A 96 1.99 -2.35 6.62
C HIS A 96 1.42 -3.02 5.39
N ILE A 97 0.21 -3.56 5.53
CA ILE A 97 -0.49 -4.19 4.42
C ILE A 97 -1.88 -3.55 4.34
N VAL A 98 -2.25 -3.09 3.16
CA VAL A 98 -3.56 -2.53 2.88
C VAL A 98 -4.27 -3.41 1.86
N VAL A 99 -5.43 -3.90 2.22
CA VAL A 99 -6.27 -4.73 1.34
C VAL A 99 -7.53 -3.97 0.98
N ALA A 100 -7.85 -3.94 -0.31
CA ALA A 100 -9.00 -3.24 -0.84
C ALA A 100 -9.69 -4.05 -1.93
N PHE A 101 -10.99 -3.82 -2.13
CA PHE A 101 -11.79 -4.53 -3.12
C PHE A 101 -12.46 -3.55 -4.07
N GLN A 102 -12.62 -3.98 -5.32
CA GLN A 102 -13.42 -3.28 -6.32
C GLN A 102 -14.30 -4.29 -7.04
N THR A 103 -15.59 -4.01 -7.14
CA THR A 103 -16.56 -4.87 -7.83
C THR A 103 -16.99 -4.22 -9.12
N ASP A 104 -16.84 -4.94 -10.24
CA ASP A 104 -17.41 -4.58 -11.53
C ASP A 104 -17.04 -3.16 -12.01
N LYS A 105 -15.81 -2.77 -11.68
CA LYS A 105 -15.30 -1.41 -11.79
C LYS A 105 -14.30 -1.28 -12.95
N LYS A 106 -13.36 -2.23 -13.04
CA LYS A 106 -12.26 -2.21 -14.00
C LYS A 106 -12.74 -2.14 -15.46
N SER A 107 -12.06 -1.31 -16.25
CA SER A 107 -12.33 -1.06 -17.68
C SER A 107 -13.73 -0.50 -17.97
N LYS A 108 -14.36 0.16 -16.99
CA LYS A 108 -15.65 0.86 -17.16
C LYS A 108 -15.52 2.35 -16.87
N VAL A 109 -15.74 3.16 -17.90
CA VAL A 109 -15.65 4.63 -17.83
C VAL A 109 -16.71 5.24 -16.90
N THR A 110 -17.84 4.57 -16.72
CA THR A 110 -18.93 5.01 -15.83
C THR A 110 -18.62 4.77 -14.36
N SER A 111 -17.66 3.89 -14.06
CA SER A 111 -17.29 3.50 -12.71
C SER A 111 -16.10 4.31 -12.21
N ASN A 112 -16.12 4.72 -10.94
CA ASN A 112 -15.02 5.47 -10.33
C ASN A 112 -13.97 4.53 -9.70
N MET A 113 -12.78 4.44 -10.31
CA MET A 113 -11.65 3.61 -9.85
C MET A 113 -10.99 4.10 -8.56
N SER A 114 -11.34 5.30 -8.09
CA SER A 114 -10.83 5.84 -6.83
C SER A 114 -11.63 5.36 -5.61
N THR A 115 -12.73 4.64 -5.83
CA THR A 115 -13.60 4.14 -4.75
C THR A 115 -13.44 2.64 -4.55
N PHE A 116 -13.59 2.19 -3.32
CA PHE A 116 -13.48 0.77 -2.95
C PHE A 116 -14.80 0.26 -2.38
N ASP A 117 -15.00 -1.05 -2.47
CA ASP A 117 -16.22 -1.72 -2.03
C ASP A 117 -15.93 -2.55 -0.77
N ASN A 118 -16.90 -2.61 0.14
CA ASN A 118 -16.74 -3.36 1.39
C ASN A 118 -16.89 -4.89 1.21
N CYS A 119 -17.43 -5.34 0.07
CA CYS A 119 -17.70 -6.74 -0.29
C CYS A 119 -18.38 -7.59 0.81
N ASN A 120 -19.13 -6.97 1.72
CA ASN A 120 -19.67 -7.63 2.92
C ASN A 120 -18.59 -8.37 3.75
N LEU A 121 -17.40 -7.80 3.84
CA LEU A 121 -16.29 -8.34 4.63
C LEU A 121 -16.71 -8.50 6.09
N THR A 122 -16.54 -9.71 6.64
CA THR A 122 -16.77 -10.02 8.05
C THR A 122 -15.48 -10.20 8.81
N ASN A 123 -14.44 -10.70 8.14
CA ASN A 123 -13.15 -10.94 8.76
C ASN A 123 -12.02 -10.89 7.74
N ILE A 124 -10.90 -10.31 8.15
CA ILE A 124 -9.66 -10.33 7.39
C ILE A 124 -8.52 -10.59 8.34
N ARG A 125 -7.65 -11.51 7.94
CA ARG A 125 -6.44 -11.85 8.67
C ARG A 125 -5.31 -12.11 7.69
N ILE A 126 -4.14 -11.69 8.09
CA ILE A 126 -2.91 -11.83 7.37
C ILE A 126 -2.00 -12.75 8.15
N PHE A 127 -1.38 -13.67 7.44
CA PHE A 127 -0.33 -14.52 7.95
C PHE A 127 1.00 -14.09 7.33
N LEU A 128 1.93 -13.71 8.18
CA LEU A 128 3.34 -13.61 7.85
C LEU A 128 4.01 -14.89 8.35
N ASN A 129 4.31 -15.81 7.44
CA ASN A 129 4.66 -17.18 7.78
C ASN A 129 3.53 -17.85 8.61
N SER A 130 3.79 -18.09 9.90
CA SER A 130 2.81 -18.67 10.85
C SER A 130 2.19 -17.62 11.78
N GLU A 131 2.67 -16.37 11.76
CA GLU A 131 2.20 -15.31 12.65
C GLU A 131 1.00 -14.60 12.05
N ARG A 132 -0.04 -14.41 12.87
CA ARG A 132 -1.35 -13.90 12.45
C ARG A 132 -1.56 -12.44 12.87
N TYR A 133 -2.07 -11.63 11.94
CA TYR A 133 -2.39 -10.21 12.12
C TYR A 133 -3.75 -9.86 11.50
N PRO A 134 -4.69 -9.23 12.21
CA PRO A 134 -4.73 -9.11 13.67
C PRO A 134 -4.89 -10.48 14.35
N TYR A 135 -4.49 -10.55 15.63
CA TYR A 135 -4.62 -11.77 16.44
C TYR A 135 -6.08 -12.18 16.64
N ASN A 136 -6.96 -11.20 16.86
CA ASN A 136 -8.39 -11.41 17.06
C ASN A 136 -9.13 -11.35 15.73
N ASP A 137 -10.27 -12.03 15.66
CA ASP A 137 -11.23 -11.84 14.57
C ASP A 137 -11.91 -10.47 14.68
N LEU A 138 -12.22 -9.86 13.54
CA LEU A 138 -12.80 -8.52 13.50
C LEU A 138 -14.34 -8.51 13.64
N PHE A 139 -15.02 -9.61 13.29
CA PHE A 139 -16.48 -9.75 13.33
C PHE A 139 -17.25 -8.55 12.76
N LEU A 140 -16.83 -8.10 11.58
CA LEU A 140 -17.37 -6.93 10.90
C LEU A 140 -18.77 -7.21 10.36
N ASP A 141 -19.60 -6.17 10.36
CA ASP A 141 -20.90 -6.17 9.69
C ASP A 141 -21.26 -4.75 9.25
N PHE A 142 -21.02 -4.46 7.97
CA PHE A 142 -21.28 -3.15 7.38
C PHE A 142 -22.77 -2.79 7.30
N ASN A 143 -23.67 -3.78 7.28
CA ASN A 143 -25.12 -3.56 7.22
C ASN A 143 -25.65 -3.08 8.58
N ASN A 144 -25.10 -3.61 9.67
CA ASN A 144 -25.43 -3.22 11.04
C ASN A 144 -24.45 -2.20 11.63
N GLU A 145 -23.69 -1.50 10.79
CA GLU A 145 -22.71 -0.47 11.16
C GLU A 145 -21.59 -0.92 12.12
N LYS A 146 -21.31 -2.23 12.18
CA LYS A 146 -20.23 -2.82 12.98
C LYS A 146 -18.93 -2.86 12.18
N TYR A 147 -18.33 -1.69 11.97
CA TYR A 147 -17.03 -1.57 11.28
C TYR A 147 -16.05 -0.64 12.01
N ALA A 148 -16.36 -0.24 13.25
CA ALA A 148 -15.55 0.67 14.06
C ALA A 148 -14.09 0.19 14.21
N THR A 149 -13.87 -1.10 14.45
CA THR A 149 -12.52 -1.68 14.57
C THR A 149 -11.72 -1.53 13.28
N LEU A 150 -12.35 -1.73 12.12
CA LEU A 150 -11.69 -1.55 10.83
C LEU A 150 -11.37 -0.07 10.56
N TYR A 151 -12.29 0.82 10.91
CA TYR A 151 -12.08 2.26 10.79
C TYR A 151 -10.97 2.75 11.73
N GLU A 152 -10.90 2.24 12.96
CA GLU A 152 -9.82 2.55 13.90
C GLU A 152 -8.46 2.14 13.31
N MET A 153 -8.36 0.92 12.76
CA MET A 153 -7.16 0.45 12.07
C MET A 153 -6.76 1.38 10.91
N PHE A 154 -7.73 1.81 10.09
CA PHE A 154 -7.51 2.78 9.01
C PHE A 154 -7.00 4.13 9.53
N SER A 155 -7.65 4.71 10.54
CA SER A 155 -7.26 6.01 11.10
C SER A 155 -5.85 6.01 11.68
N ASN A 156 -5.48 4.92 12.36
CA ASN A 156 -4.16 4.77 12.99
C ASN A 156 -3.02 4.61 11.97
N PHE A 157 -3.30 4.35 10.69
CA PHE A 157 -2.28 4.18 9.67
C PHE A 157 -1.32 5.38 9.59
N ARG A 158 -1.86 6.60 9.51
CA ARG A 158 -1.04 7.82 9.36
C ARG A 158 -0.10 8.02 10.55
N ALA A 159 -0.62 7.83 11.75
CA ALA A 159 0.16 7.96 12.97
C ALA A 159 1.28 6.91 13.03
N SER A 160 0.97 5.66 12.67
CA SER A 160 1.94 4.57 12.65
C SER A 160 3.00 4.72 11.54
N TYR A 161 2.60 5.15 10.34
CA TYR A 161 3.47 5.24 9.17
C TYR A 161 4.38 6.47 9.17
N TYR A 162 3.84 7.65 9.54
CA TYR A 162 4.58 8.92 9.54
C TYR A 162 5.09 9.35 10.93
N GLU A 163 4.82 8.57 11.98
CA GLU A 163 5.14 8.94 13.37
C GLU A 163 4.57 10.33 13.74
N SER A 164 3.34 10.58 13.29
CA SER A 164 2.64 11.86 13.38
C SER A 164 1.31 11.73 14.13
N GLY A 165 0.54 12.82 14.22
CA GLY A 165 -0.80 12.79 14.81
C GLY A 165 -1.78 11.91 14.03
N ASN A 166 -2.80 11.39 14.73
CA ASN A 166 -3.91 10.68 14.10
C ASN A 166 -4.88 11.71 13.47
N GLU A 167 -4.83 11.83 12.15
CA GLU A 167 -5.66 12.72 11.35
C GLU A 167 -6.21 11.92 10.16
N PRO A 168 -7.31 11.17 10.33
CA PRO A 168 -7.90 10.39 9.25
C PRO A 168 -8.52 11.32 8.20
N ILE A 169 -8.36 10.96 6.93
CA ILE A 169 -8.88 11.75 5.80
C ILE A 169 -10.40 11.63 5.63
N PHE A 170 -11.00 10.52 6.08
CA PHE A 170 -12.42 10.25 5.99
C PHE A 170 -12.99 10.06 7.38
N ASN A 171 -14.22 10.53 7.60
CA ASN A 171 -15.01 10.14 8.75
C ASN A 171 -15.54 8.69 8.60
N PRO A 172 -16.15 8.07 9.64
CA PRO A 172 -16.60 6.68 9.55
C PRO A 172 -17.57 6.40 8.41
N THR A 173 -18.52 7.30 8.12
CA THR A 173 -19.50 7.11 7.05
C THR A 173 -18.85 7.24 5.67
N GLU A 174 -18.00 8.24 5.47
CA GLU A 174 -17.22 8.41 4.24
C GLU A 174 -16.27 7.23 4.01
N PHE A 175 -15.64 6.71 5.06
CA PHE A 175 -14.80 5.53 4.98
C PHE A 175 -15.59 4.33 4.46
N LYS A 176 -16.78 4.08 5.01
CA LYS A 176 -17.65 2.97 4.59
C LYS A 176 -18.05 3.06 3.11
N ASP A 177 -18.34 4.28 2.63
CA ASP A 177 -18.90 4.48 1.29
C ASP A 177 -17.84 4.70 0.20
N ILE A 178 -16.69 5.28 0.55
CA ILE A 178 -15.64 5.67 -0.41
C ILE A 178 -14.47 4.69 -0.38
N SER A 179 -14.00 4.33 0.81
CA SER A 179 -12.72 3.65 0.98
C SER A 179 -12.70 2.64 2.14
N PRO A 180 -13.56 1.59 2.13
CA PRO A 180 -13.60 0.55 3.16
C PRO A 180 -12.39 -0.41 3.05
N VAL A 181 -11.19 0.14 3.15
CA VAL A 181 -9.93 -0.59 3.03
C VAL A 181 -9.50 -1.14 4.38
N ALA A 182 -8.93 -2.34 4.36
CA ALA A 182 -8.38 -2.98 5.54
C ALA A 182 -6.89 -2.68 5.65
N HIS A 183 -6.54 -1.71 6.50
CA HIS A 183 -5.15 -1.52 6.92
C HIS A 183 -4.82 -2.49 8.06
N ILE A 184 -3.77 -3.27 7.89
CA ILE A 184 -3.25 -4.18 8.92
C ILE A 184 -1.80 -3.77 9.22
N ASP A 185 -1.61 -3.32 10.45
CA ASP A 185 -0.30 -2.93 10.97
C ASP A 185 0.45 -4.18 11.44
N CYS A 186 1.44 -4.57 10.64
CA CYS A 186 2.38 -5.62 10.97
C CYS A 186 3.70 -5.05 11.48
N SER A 187 3.80 -3.79 11.90
CA SER A 187 5.10 -3.16 12.25
C SER A 187 5.76 -3.77 13.49
N ARG A 188 4.97 -4.36 14.39
CA ARG A 188 5.40 -4.98 15.65
C ARG A 188 5.52 -6.50 15.52
N GLN A 189 6.40 -6.94 14.63
CA GLN A 189 6.62 -8.36 14.35
C GLN A 189 7.52 -9.01 15.39
N LYS A 190 7.38 -10.32 15.55
CA LYS A 190 8.39 -11.11 16.23
C LYS A 190 9.68 -11.10 15.42
N GLU A 191 10.81 -11.09 16.10
CA GLU A 191 12.14 -11.10 15.50
C GLU A 191 12.34 -12.30 14.56
N THR A 192 11.70 -13.44 14.86
CA THR A 192 11.70 -14.64 14.02
C THR A 192 11.13 -14.42 12.61
N VAL A 193 10.21 -13.47 12.43
CA VAL A 193 9.68 -13.11 11.11
C VAL A 193 10.69 -12.25 10.34
N GLN A 194 11.54 -11.49 11.04
CA GLN A 194 12.50 -10.55 10.47
C GLN A 194 13.78 -11.20 9.94
N GLN A 195 14.11 -12.40 10.42
CA GLN A 195 15.39 -13.06 10.10
C GLN A 195 15.35 -13.96 8.85
N GLY A 196 14.23 -14.04 8.12
CA GLY A 196 14.08 -14.96 6.99
C GLY A 196 13.07 -14.52 5.93
N SER A 197 12.93 -15.35 4.89
CA SER A 197 11.93 -15.12 3.85
C SER A 197 10.52 -15.14 4.44
N VAL A 198 9.74 -14.11 4.15
CA VAL A 198 8.34 -14.01 4.58
C VAL A 198 7.42 -14.51 3.49
N VAL A 199 6.58 -15.49 3.83
CA VAL A 199 5.44 -15.91 3.01
C VAL A 199 4.21 -15.16 3.50
N LEU A 200 3.64 -14.34 2.62
CA LEU A 200 2.43 -13.59 2.90
C LEU A 200 1.19 -14.38 2.43
N ARG A 201 0.25 -14.62 3.34
CA ARG A 201 -1.06 -15.21 3.03
C ARG A 201 -2.17 -14.35 3.62
N ILE A 202 -3.16 -14.02 2.82
CA ILE A 202 -4.34 -13.27 3.24
C ILE A 202 -5.52 -14.24 3.28
N GLU A 203 -6.23 -14.27 4.40
CA GLU A 203 -7.48 -15.01 4.54
C GLU A 203 -8.62 -14.03 4.78
N LEU A 204 -9.68 -14.21 3.99
CA LEU A 204 -10.85 -13.33 3.94
C LEU A 204 -12.10 -14.15 4.20
N GLU A 205 -13.03 -13.57 4.96
CA GLU A 205 -14.37 -14.08 5.13
C GLU A 205 -15.38 -12.96 4.85
N THR A 206 -16.45 -13.30 4.13
CA THR A 206 -17.54 -12.38 3.76
C THR A 206 -18.88 -12.98 4.19
N ALA A 207 -19.86 -12.13 4.49
CA ALA A 207 -21.19 -12.57 4.93
C ALA A 207 -22.01 -13.23 3.81
N LYS A 208 -21.69 -12.90 2.55
CA LYS A 208 -22.30 -13.43 1.33
C LYS A 208 -21.20 -13.75 0.33
N ASN A 209 -21.51 -14.54 -0.69
CA ASN A 209 -20.58 -14.77 -1.79
C ASN A 209 -20.09 -13.42 -2.31
N THR A 210 -18.77 -13.31 -2.52
CA THR A 210 -18.20 -12.14 -3.18
C THR A 210 -18.90 -11.92 -4.52
N PRO A 211 -19.27 -10.68 -4.85
CA PRO A 211 -19.93 -10.40 -6.12
C PRO A 211 -19.07 -10.83 -7.30
N LYS A 212 -19.72 -11.17 -8.42
CA LYS A 212 -19.03 -11.42 -9.68
C LYS A 212 -18.18 -10.20 -10.07
N ASP A 213 -17.05 -10.46 -10.73
CA ASP A 213 -16.13 -9.43 -11.23
C ASP A 213 -15.54 -8.56 -10.10
N THR A 214 -15.35 -9.16 -8.92
CA THR A 214 -14.60 -8.55 -7.81
C THR A 214 -13.09 -8.77 -7.98
N THR A 215 -12.35 -7.67 -7.96
CA THR A 215 -10.89 -7.62 -7.90
C THR A 215 -10.45 -7.23 -6.49
N ALA A 216 -9.47 -7.94 -5.93
CA ALA A 216 -8.79 -7.53 -4.70
C ALA A 216 -7.40 -6.96 -4.99
N TYR A 217 -7.04 -5.94 -4.23
CA TYR A 217 -5.74 -5.29 -4.27
C TYR A 217 -5.06 -5.45 -2.91
N CYS A 218 -3.77 -5.76 -2.92
CA CYS A 218 -2.92 -5.78 -1.74
C CYS A 218 -1.74 -4.85 -1.96
N LEU A 219 -1.73 -3.72 -1.25
CA LEU A 219 -0.59 -2.82 -1.17
C LEU A 219 0.25 -3.22 0.04
N ILE A 220 1.52 -3.51 -0.21
CA ILE A 220 2.48 -3.91 0.81
C ILE A 220 3.51 -2.79 0.95
N LEU A 221 3.76 -2.34 2.17
CA LEU A 221 4.76 -1.33 2.49
C LEU A 221 5.90 -1.96 3.29
N TYR A 222 7.12 -1.73 2.83
CA TYR A 222 8.36 -2.27 3.40
C TYR A 222 9.27 -1.14 3.87
N ASP A 223 10.17 -1.51 4.79
CA ASP A 223 11.30 -0.68 5.16
C ASP A 223 12.55 -1.21 4.49
N ARG A 224 13.28 -0.29 3.87
CA ARG A 224 14.59 -0.54 3.29
C ARG A 224 15.60 0.34 3.97
N VAL A 225 16.80 -0.20 4.16
CA VAL A 225 17.95 0.60 4.56
C VAL A 225 19.00 0.45 3.47
N PHE A 226 19.51 1.58 3.01
CA PHE A 226 20.61 1.63 2.06
C PHE A 226 21.84 2.19 2.75
N ARG A 227 23.01 1.64 2.43
CA ARG A 227 24.31 2.25 2.73
C ARG A 227 24.76 3.07 1.55
N TYR A 228 25.11 4.33 1.82
CA TYR A 228 25.77 5.20 0.86
C TYR A 228 27.21 5.43 1.31
N SER A 229 28.17 5.06 0.45
CA SER A 229 29.59 5.40 0.63
C SER A 229 29.89 6.70 -0.12
N PRO A 230 30.23 7.79 0.56
CA PRO A 230 30.37 9.07 -0.11
C PRO A 230 31.58 9.16 -1.06
N LEU A 231 32.68 8.49 -0.73
CA LEU A 231 33.90 8.50 -1.56
C LEU A 231 33.69 7.75 -2.88
N THR A 232 33.09 6.56 -2.81
CA THR A 232 32.85 5.71 -3.99
C THR A 232 31.55 6.05 -4.71
N LYS A 233 30.66 6.81 -4.06
CA LYS A 233 29.30 7.11 -4.49
C LYS A 233 28.43 5.86 -4.71
N ILE A 234 28.83 4.74 -4.11
CA ILE A 234 28.11 3.47 -4.20
C ILE A 234 26.94 3.50 -3.20
N VAL A 235 25.77 3.06 -3.67
CA VAL A 235 24.59 2.78 -2.86
C VAL A 235 24.37 1.27 -2.85
N ARG A 236 24.26 0.66 -1.66
CA ARG A 236 23.98 -0.77 -1.49
C ARG A 236 22.82 -0.95 -0.54
N GLN A 237 21.89 -1.82 -0.89
CA GLN A 237 20.85 -2.24 0.04
C GLN A 237 21.49 -3.11 1.14
N VAL A 238 21.05 -2.90 2.37
CA VAL A 238 21.44 -3.67 3.56
C VAL A 238 20.39 -4.75 3.84
#